data_AF-A0A067DJ40-F1
#
_entry.id   AF-A0A067DJ40-F1
#
_cell.length_a   1.000
_cell.length_b   1.000
_cell.length_c   1.000
_cell.angle_alpha   90.00
_cell.angle_beta   90.00
_cell.angle_gamma   90.00
#
_symmetry.space_group_name_H-M   'P 1'
#
loop_
_entity.id
_entity.type
_entity.pdbx_description
1 polymer ?
#
loop_
_entity_poly.entity_id
_entity_poly.type
_entity_poly.pdbx_seq_one_letter_code
_entity_poly.pdbx_strand_id
1 'polypeptide(L)'
;MNYCHNGNRKSLSQLVRWLGGKAEELGVEIYPGFAASEILYDADNKVIGIGTNDMGIAKDGSKKENFQRGVELRGRITLLAEGCRGSLSEKLIKNFKLREKSHAQHQTYALGIKEVWEIDEGKHNPGEILHTLGWPLDQKTYGGSFLYHMNDRQIALGLVVALNYHNPFLNPYEEF
;
A
#
# COMPACT_ATOMS: atom_id res chain seq x y z
N MET A 1 6.72 -5.83 -0.51
CA MET A 1 6.18 -7.17 -0.21
C MET A 1 6.60 -8.16 -1.30
N ASN A 2 6.82 -9.43 -0.93
CA ASN A 2 7.12 -10.55 -1.83
C ASN A 2 6.10 -11.67 -1.58
N TYR A 3 5.90 -12.57 -2.55
CA TYR A 3 5.00 -13.72 -2.43
C TYR A 3 5.73 -15.02 -2.81
N CYS A 4 5.27 -16.16 -2.29
CA CYS A 4 5.84 -17.48 -2.56
C CYS A 4 4.95 -18.26 -3.54
N HIS A 5 5.49 -18.66 -4.70
CA HIS A 5 4.81 -19.55 -5.65
C HIS A 5 5.71 -20.75 -5.95
N ASN A 6 5.24 -21.97 -5.63
CA ASN A 6 5.99 -23.23 -5.79
C ASN A 6 7.40 -23.17 -5.15
N GLY A 7 7.51 -22.63 -3.93
CA GLY A 7 8.79 -22.52 -3.21
C GLY A 7 9.70 -21.37 -3.64
N ASN A 8 9.41 -20.71 -4.78
CA ASN A 8 10.19 -19.58 -5.28
C ASN A 8 9.54 -18.25 -4.94
N ARG A 9 10.32 -17.34 -4.35
CA ARG A 9 9.85 -16.00 -4.00
C ARG A 9 9.93 -15.05 -5.17
N LYS A 10 8.80 -14.39 -5.42
CA LYS A 10 8.62 -13.45 -6.52
C LYS A 10 8.17 -12.09 -6.01
N SER A 11 8.45 -11.08 -6.82
CA SER A 11 8.00 -9.71 -6.56
C SER A 11 6.48 -9.64 -6.51
N LEU A 12 5.91 -9.02 -5.47
CA LEU A 12 4.47 -8.78 -5.41
C LEU A 12 4.01 -7.91 -6.59
N SER A 13 4.83 -6.96 -7.04
CA SER A 13 4.49 -6.11 -8.19
C SER A 13 4.34 -6.91 -9.48
N GLN A 14 5.16 -7.95 -9.68
CA GLN A 14 5.02 -8.85 -10.83
C GLN A 14 3.75 -9.69 -10.72
N LEU A 15 3.42 -10.20 -9.53
CA LEU A 15 2.19 -10.94 -9.29
C LEU A 15 0.95 -10.07 -9.55
N VAL A 16 0.90 -8.86 -9.00
CA VAL A 16 -0.22 -7.94 -9.18
C VAL A 16 -0.39 -7.53 -10.65
N ARG A 17 0.72 -7.29 -11.37
CA ARG A 17 0.66 -7.04 -12.82
C ARG A 17 0.08 -8.22 -13.58
N TRP A 18 0.50 -9.45 -13.25
CA TRP A 18 -0.04 -10.66 -13.86
C TRP A 18 -1.54 -10.84 -13.55
N LEU A 19 -1.96 -10.59 -12.31
CA LEU A 19 -3.38 -10.60 -11.92
C LEU A 19 -4.19 -9.53 -12.67
N GLY A 20 -3.60 -8.35 -12.93
CA GLY A 20 -4.21 -7.32 -13.78
C GLY A 20 -4.52 -7.84 -15.17
N GLY A 21 -3.55 -8.49 -15.83
CA GLY A 21 -3.79 -9.12 -17.13
C GLY A 21 -4.87 -10.20 -17.09
N LYS A 22 -4.93 -11.00 -16.01
CA LYS A 22 -6.02 -11.98 -15.83
C LYS A 22 -7.39 -11.34 -15.63
N ALA A 23 -7.46 -10.19 -14.98
CA ALA A 23 -8.71 -9.44 -14.85
C ALA A 23 -9.15 -8.86 -16.20
N GLU A 24 -8.23 -8.30 -16.99
CA GLU A 24 -8.53 -7.80 -18.34
C GLU A 24 -9.00 -8.91 -19.29
N GLU A 25 -8.39 -10.10 -19.24
CA GLU A 25 -8.85 -11.30 -19.98
C GLU A 25 -10.31 -11.68 -19.63
N LEU A 26 -10.76 -11.37 -18.41
CA LEU A 26 -12.12 -11.60 -17.94
C LEU A 26 -13.07 -10.41 -18.22
N GLY A 27 -12.60 -9.39 -18.94
CA GLY A 27 -13.38 -8.21 -19.32
C GLY A 27 -13.43 -7.11 -18.26
N VAL A 28 -12.56 -7.15 -17.25
CA VAL A 28 -12.43 -6.04 -16.29
C VAL A 28 -11.71 -4.88 -16.95
N GLU A 29 -12.32 -3.70 -16.92
CA GLU A 29 -11.66 -2.47 -17.36
C GLU A 29 -10.74 -1.95 -16.26
N ILE A 30 -9.44 -1.80 -16.57
CA ILE A 30 -8.44 -1.30 -15.63
C ILE A 30 -7.98 0.09 -16.10
N TYR A 31 -8.09 1.07 -15.21
CA TYR A 31 -7.70 2.46 -15.46
C TYR A 31 -6.48 2.85 -14.61
N PRO A 32 -5.25 2.42 -14.97
CA PRO A 32 -4.06 2.80 -14.23
C PRO A 32 -3.79 4.30 -14.38
N GLY A 33 -3.24 4.92 -13.33
CA GLY A 33 -2.89 6.35 -13.34
C GLY A 33 -4.04 7.30 -13.00
N PHE A 34 -5.26 6.80 -12.80
CA PHE A 34 -6.41 7.59 -12.33
C PHE A 34 -6.65 7.31 -10.85
N ALA A 35 -6.46 8.33 -10.01
CA ALA A 35 -6.71 8.20 -8.57
C ALA A 35 -8.18 8.53 -8.26
N ALA A 36 -8.86 7.67 -7.52
CA ALA A 36 -10.13 8.04 -6.88
C ALA A 36 -9.83 9.09 -5.80
N SER A 37 -10.40 10.29 -5.93
CA SER A 37 -10.14 11.44 -5.03
C SER A 37 -11.34 11.81 -4.15
N GLU A 38 -12.55 11.43 -4.57
CA GLU A 38 -13.78 11.69 -3.83
C GLU A 38 -14.76 10.52 -3.88
N ILE A 39 -15.60 10.44 -2.84
CA ILE A 39 -16.73 9.52 -2.79
C ILE A 39 -17.98 10.28 -3.25
N LEU A 40 -18.74 9.68 -4.15
CA LEU A 40 -20.02 10.22 -4.60
C LEU A 40 -21.15 9.63 -3.74
N TYR A 41 -22.05 10.49 -3.28
CA TYR A 41 -23.22 10.13 -2.48
C TYR A 41 -24.51 10.56 -3.19
N ASP A 42 -25.61 9.84 -2.96
CA ASP A 42 -26.95 10.31 -3.29
C ASP A 42 -27.56 11.15 -2.16
N ALA A 43 -28.83 11.54 -2.34
CA ALA A 43 -29.59 12.33 -1.37
C ALA A 43 -29.82 11.60 -0.03
N ASP A 44 -29.76 10.26 -0.02
CA ASP A 44 -29.93 9.42 1.17
C ASP A 44 -28.58 9.08 1.83
N ASN A 45 -27.50 9.76 1.42
CA ASN A 45 -26.12 9.52 1.89
C ASN A 45 -25.62 8.09 1.60
N LYS A 46 -26.14 7.44 0.55
CA LYS A 46 -25.63 6.16 0.06
C LYS A 46 -24.50 6.40 -0.95
N VAL A 47 -23.45 5.58 -0.87
CA VAL A 47 -22.35 5.62 -1.84
C VAL A 47 -22.84 5.16 -3.21
N ILE A 48 -22.64 5.99 -4.22
CA ILE A 48 -23.03 5.72 -5.62
C ILE A 48 -21.85 5.64 -6.59
N GLY A 49 -20.63 5.86 -6.12
CA GLY A 49 -19.45 5.86 -6.98
C GLY A 49 -18.24 6.58 -6.40
N ILE A 50 -17.28 6.86 -7.26
CA ILE A 50 -16.11 7.70 -6.98
C ILE A 50 -15.96 8.78 -8.06
N GLY A 51 -15.32 9.89 -7.70
CA GLY A 51 -14.77 10.85 -8.66
C GLY A 51 -13.26 10.69 -8.76
N THR A 52 -12.72 10.72 -9.98
CA THR A 52 -11.26 10.74 -10.17
C THR A 52 -10.69 12.12 -9.92
N ASN A 53 -9.37 12.23 -9.74
CA ASN A 53 -8.71 13.51 -9.53
C ASN A 53 -8.84 14.45 -10.75
N ASP A 54 -8.93 15.75 -10.46
CA ASP A 54 -8.77 16.80 -11.46
C ASP A 54 -7.30 16.84 -11.95
N MET A 55 -7.12 17.25 -13.20
CA MET A 55 -5.81 17.48 -13.84
C MET A 55 -5.64 18.96 -14.14
N GLY A 56 -4.38 19.42 -14.23
CA GLY A 56 -4.08 20.83 -14.51
C GLY A 56 -4.32 21.76 -13.32
N ILE A 57 -4.11 21.28 -12.09
CA ILE A 57 -4.11 22.11 -10.88
C ILE A 57 -2.67 22.55 -10.56
N ALA A 58 -2.48 23.84 -10.25
CA ALA A 58 -1.20 24.38 -9.82
C ALA A 58 -0.91 24.08 -8.33
N LYS A 59 0.34 24.27 -7.91
CA LYS A 59 0.79 24.01 -6.53
C LYS A 59 0.03 24.86 -5.50
N ASP A 60 -0.43 26.04 -5.91
CA ASP A 60 -1.25 26.95 -5.10
C ASP A 60 -2.76 26.61 -5.11
N GLY A 61 -3.17 25.57 -5.86
CA GLY A 61 -4.55 25.15 -6.01
C GLY A 61 -5.32 25.82 -7.15
N SER A 62 -4.73 26.78 -7.86
CA SER A 62 -5.37 27.44 -9.00
C SER A 62 -5.48 26.51 -10.22
N LYS A 63 -6.50 26.74 -11.06
CA LYS A 63 -6.71 25.99 -12.31
C LYS A 63 -5.79 26.55 -13.39
N LYS A 64 -5.00 25.69 -14.03
CA LYS A 64 -4.18 26.04 -15.20
C LYS A 64 -5.04 26.06 -16.47
N GLU A 65 -4.48 26.57 -17.56
CA GLU A 65 -5.13 26.59 -18.88
C GLU A 65 -5.52 25.19 -19.38
N ASN A 66 -4.74 24.17 -19.01
CA ASN A 66 -5.02 22.76 -19.33
C ASN A 66 -5.83 22.05 -18.24
N PHE A 67 -6.62 22.78 -17.44
CA PHE A 67 -7.47 22.17 -16.41
C PHE A 67 -8.49 21.22 -17.04
N GLN A 68 -8.59 20.03 -16.43
CA GLN A 68 -9.58 19.05 -16.80
C GLN A 68 -10.21 18.47 -15.54
N ARG A 69 -11.53 18.50 -15.47
CA ARG A 69 -12.27 17.93 -14.35
C ARG A 69 -12.17 16.40 -14.39
N GLY A 70 -12.07 15.79 -13.22
CA GLY A 70 -12.14 14.35 -13.04
C GLY A 70 -13.47 13.75 -13.51
N VAL A 71 -13.47 12.43 -13.71
CA VAL A 71 -14.61 11.66 -14.19
C VAL A 71 -15.35 11.05 -13.01
N GLU A 72 -16.68 11.09 -13.05
CA GLU A 72 -17.52 10.32 -12.14
C GLU A 72 -17.66 8.89 -12.63
N LEU A 73 -17.23 7.93 -11.81
CA LEU A 73 -17.47 6.50 -12.02
C LEU A 73 -18.56 6.04 -11.07
N ARG A 74 -19.77 5.86 -11.61
CA ARG A 74 -20.93 5.40 -10.85
C ARG A 74 -21.11 3.90 -10.97
N GLY A 75 -21.37 3.26 -9.84
CA GLY A 75 -21.54 1.81 -9.74
C GLY A 75 -22.63 1.44 -8.75
N ARG A 76 -23.23 0.26 -8.92
CA ARG A 76 -24.19 -0.28 -7.93
C ARG A 76 -23.49 -0.59 -6.60
N ILE A 77 -22.22 -0.98 -6.68
CA ILE A 77 -21.35 -1.30 -5.56
C ILE A 77 -19.99 -0.69 -5.86
N THR A 78 -19.44 0.02 -4.88
CA THR A 78 -18.08 0.55 -4.90
C THR A 78 -17.26 -0.22 -3.87
N LEU A 79 -16.29 -1.01 -4.32
CA LEU A 79 -15.35 -1.70 -3.43
C LEU A 79 -14.11 -0.84 -3.21
N LEU A 80 -13.83 -0.47 -1.96
CA LEU A 80 -12.59 0.23 -1.61
C LEU A 80 -11.49 -0.78 -1.25
N ALA A 81 -10.42 -0.78 -2.05
CA ALA A 81 -9.27 -1.66 -1.90
C ALA A 81 -7.94 -0.87 -1.90
N GLU A 82 -7.94 0.31 -1.26
CA GLU A 82 -6.78 1.25 -1.23
C GLU A 82 -5.56 0.70 -0.47
N GLY A 83 -5.73 -0.34 0.34
CA GLY A 83 -4.67 -0.92 1.16
C GLY A 83 -4.53 -0.24 2.52
N CYS A 84 -3.29 -0.22 3.03
CA CYS A 84 -2.99 0.28 4.38
C CYS A 84 -3.33 1.76 4.51
N ARG A 85 -4.21 2.11 5.47
CA ARG A 85 -4.61 3.49 5.77
C ARG A 85 -5.19 4.24 4.55
N GLY A 86 -6.10 3.58 3.82
CA GLY A 86 -6.77 4.12 2.63
C GLY A 86 -7.44 5.47 2.84
N SER A 87 -7.16 6.43 1.95
CA SER A 87 -7.56 7.83 2.10
C SER A 87 -9.07 8.04 2.06
N LEU A 88 -9.77 7.35 1.15
CA LEU A 88 -11.23 7.39 1.04
C LEU A 88 -11.88 6.45 2.05
N SER A 89 -11.25 5.31 2.32
CA SER A 89 -11.69 4.34 3.32
C SER A 89 -11.81 4.97 4.70
N GLU A 90 -10.82 5.75 5.13
CA GLU A 90 -10.87 6.48 6.42
C GLU A 90 -12.03 7.51 6.46
N LYS A 91 -12.29 8.20 5.33
CA LYS A 91 -13.45 9.10 5.23
C LYS A 91 -14.76 8.33 5.41
N LEU A 92 -14.91 7.16 4.79
CA LEU A 92 -16.10 6.32 4.94
C LEU A 92 -16.26 5.75 6.34
N ILE A 93 -15.16 5.26 6.94
CA ILE A 93 -15.15 4.75 8.31
C ILE A 93 -15.67 5.81 9.28
N LYS A 94 -15.23 7.07 9.10
CA LYS A 94 -15.72 8.21 9.88
C LYS A 94 -17.18 8.56 9.57
N ASN A 95 -17.53 8.76 8.30
CA ASN A 95 -18.87 9.21 7.88
C ASN A 95 -19.96 8.24 8.35
N PHE A 96 -19.74 6.94 8.16
CA PHE A 96 -20.71 5.91 8.55
C PHE A 96 -20.52 5.36 9.96
N LYS A 97 -19.56 5.90 10.72
CA LYS A 97 -19.19 5.47 12.09
C LYS A 97 -18.92 3.97 12.17
N LEU A 98 -18.25 3.41 11.16
CA LEU A 98 -18.10 1.96 10.99
C LEU A 98 -17.38 1.32 12.19
N ARG A 99 -16.33 1.99 12.69
CA ARG A 99 -15.55 1.51 13.83
C ARG A 99 -16.36 1.45 15.13
N GLU A 100 -17.19 2.46 15.38
CA GLU A 100 -18.07 2.51 16.56
C GLU A 100 -19.12 1.41 16.48
N LYS A 101 -19.78 1.28 15.33
CA LYS A 101 -20.82 0.27 15.09
C LYS A 101 -20.29 -1.16 15.20
N SER A 102 -19.03 -1.39 14.85
CA SER A 102 -18.40 -2.70 14.97
C SER A 102 -17.68 -2.91 16.30
N HIS A 103 -17.76 -1.97 17.25
CA HIS A 103 -16.98 -1.99 18.50
C HIS A 103 -15.49 -2.27 18.30
N ALA A 104 -14.91 -1.79 17.19
CA ALA A 104 -13.54 -2.06 16.83
C ALA A 104 -12.57 -1.09 17.51
N GLN A 105 -11.39 -1.58 17.89
CA GLN A 105 -10.30 -0.76 18.42
C GLN A 105 -9.64 0.08 17.32
N HIS A 106 -8.79 1.03 17.73
CA HIS A 106 -7.99 1.79 16.78
C HIS A 106 -6.96 0.89 16.10
N GLN A 107 -6.84 1.03 14.77
CA GLN A 107 -5.85 0.27 14.01
C GLN A 107 -4.44 0.75 14.35
N THR A 108 -3.54 -0.18 14.67
CA THR A 108 -2.12 0.12 14.84
C THR A 108 -1.38 -0.14 13.53
N TYR A 109 -0.26 0.55 13.34
CA TYR A 109 0.48 0.54 12.08
C TYR A 109 1.98 0.38 12.32
N ALA A 110 2.68 -0.14 11.31
CA ALA A 110 4.12 -0.15 11.24
C ALA A 110 4.57 0.37 9.87
N LEU A 111 5.70 1.06 9.86
CA LEU A 111 6.38 1.47 8.64
C LEU A 111 7.33 0.36 8.22
N GLY A 112 7.26 -0.05 6.96
CA GLY A 112 8.20 -1.01 6.38
C GLY A 112 9.05 -0.33 5.31
N ILE A 113 10.36 -0.39 5.46
CA ILE A 113 11.34 0.03 4.47
C ILE A 113 11.89 -1.21 3.80
N LYS A 114 12.10 -1.16 2.49
CA LYS A 114 12.53 -2.31 1.70
C LYS A 114 13.45 -1.85 0.58
N GLU A 115 14.54 -2.57 0.40
CA GLU A 115 15.37 -2.52 -0.80
C GLU A 115 15.44 -3.87 -1.51
N VAL A 116 15.90 -3.86 -2.75
CA VAL A 116 16.21 -5.06 -3.54
C VAL A 116 17.62 -4.94 -4.06
N TRP A 117 18.48 -5.87 -3.70
CA TRP A 117 19.89 -5.86 -4.05
C TRP A 117 20.19 -7.08 -4.92
N GLU A 118 21.10 -6.95 -5.87
CA GLU A 118 21.74 -8.09 -6.52
C GLU A 118 23.02 -8.42 -5.75
N ILE A 119 23.25 -9.70 -5.45
CA ILE A 119 24.40 -10.14 -4.67
C ILE A 119 25.25 -11.16 -5.43
N ASP A 120 26.48 -11.37 -4.97
CA ASP A 120 27.37 -12.40 -5.49
C ASP A 120 26.70 -13.78 -5.44
N GLU A 121 26.88 -14.57 -6.49
CA GLU A 121 26.26 -15.89 -6.62
C GLU A 121 26.62 -16.84 -5.46
N GLY A 122 27.88 -16.83 -5.02
CA GLY A 122 28.33 -17.67 -3.89
C GLY A 122 27.74 -17.28 -2.52
N LYS A 123 27.11 -16.10 -2.41
CA LYS A 123 26.38 -15.65 -1.21
C LYS A 123 24.87 -15.85 -1.35
N HIS A 124 24.40 -16.26 -2.52
CA HIS A 124 22.99 -16.37 -2.82
C HIS A 124 22.48 -17.79 -2.61
N ASN A 125 21.52 -17.94 -1.68
CA ASN A 125 20.86 -19.21 -1.40
C ASN A 125 19.36 -19.12 -1.73
N PRO A 126 18.94 -19.47 -2.97
CA PRO A 126 17.56 -19.33 -3.41
C PRO A 126 16.54 -19.94 -2.44
N GLY A 127 15.50 -19.16 -2.10
CA GLY A 127 14.43 -19.59 -1.19
C GLY A 127 14.73 -19.35 0.30
N GLU A 128 15.97 -19.01 0.68
CA GLU A 128 16.32 -18.71 2.06
C GLU A 128 15.54 -17.51 2.62
N ILE A 129 15.22 -17.63 3.91
CA ILE A 129 14.40 -16.70 4.68
C ILE A 129 15.12 -16.38 5.98
N LEU A 130 15.40 -15.11 6.20
CA LEU A 130 15.91 -14.63 7.47
C LEU A 130 14.99 -13.55 8.04
N HIS A 131 14.76 -13.65 9.35
CA HIS A 131 14.13 -12.63 10.16
C HIS A 131 14.99 -12.39 11.38
N THR A 132 15.17 -11.13 11.76
CA THR A 132 15.91 -10.77 12.98
C THR A 132 15.10 -9.81 13.84
N LEU A 133 15.34 -9.87 15.14
CA LEU A 133 14.78 -8.98 16.15
C LEU A 133 15.93 -8.45 17.02
N GLY A 134 15.73 -7.30 17.65
CA GLY A 134 16.74 -6.65 18.48
C GLY A 134 17.47 -5.55 17.71
N TRP A 135 18.80 -5.49 17.88
CA TRP A 135 19.64 -4.41 17.34
C TRP A 135 19.37 -4.18 15.83
N PRO A 136 19.22 -2.93 15.38
CA PRO A 136 19.51 -1.69 16.10
C PRO A 136 18.37 -1.15 17.00
N LEU A 137 17.19 -1.78 16.98
CA LEU A 137 16.06 -1.35 17.79
C LEU A 137 16.24 -1.70 19.28
N ASP A 138 15.75 -0.81 20.15
CA ASP A 138 15.68 -1.07 21.59
C ASP A 138 14.56 -2.05 21.95
N GLN A 139 14.53 -2.52 23.20
CA GLN A 139 13.49 -3.47 23.66
C GLN A 139 12.08 -2.86 23.78
N LYS A 140 11.94 -1.54 23.63
CA LYS A 140 10.66 -0.83 23.77
C LYS A 140 10.05 -0.47 22.41
N THR A 141 10.81 -0.62 21.34
CA THR A 141 10.41 -0.33 19.96
C THR A 141 10.10 -1.63 19.25
N TYR A 142 8.82 -1.85 18.93
CA TYR A 142 8.43 -3.04 18.19
C TYR A 142 8.89 -2.94 16.74
N GLY A 143 9.62 -3.94 16.28
CA GLY A 143 10.12 -4.00 14.92
C GLY A 143 11.02 -5.20 14.68
N GLY A 144 11.58 -5.28 13.48
CA GLY A 144 12.47 -6.36 13.08
C GLY A 144 12.83 -6.29 11.61
N SER A 145 13.90 -6.99 11.24
CA SER A 145 14.34 -7.06 9.85
C SER A 145 13.80 -8.30 9.15
N PHE A 146 13.79 -8.24 7.83
CA PHE A 146 13.62 -9.40 6.98
C PHE A 146 14.66 -9.39 5.87
N LEU A 147 15.08 -10.58 5.43
CA LEU A 147 15.88 -10.78 4.23
C LEU A 147 15.40 -12.04 3.52
N TYR A 148 15.08 -11.88 2.25
CA TYR A 148 14.51 -12.94 1.41
C TYR A 148 15.35 -13.11 0.15
N HIS A 149 15.89 -14.30 -0.04
CA HIS A 149 16.52 -14.67 -1.31
C HIS A 149 15.43 -14.92 -2.36
N MET A 150 15.56 -14.24 -3.50
CA MET A 150 14.63 -14.28 -4.63
C MET A 150 15.32 -14.94 -5.84
N ASN A 151 14.68 -14.91 -7.00
CA ASN A 151 15.34 -15.36 -8.23
C ASN A 151 16.42 -14.37 -8.67
N ASP A 152 17.24 -14.79 -9.64
CA ASP A 152 18.21 -13.92 -10.34
C ASP A 152 19.26 -13.26 -9.43
N ARG A 153 19.70 -13.99 -8.40
CA ARG A 153 20.67 -13.52 -7.38
C ARG A 153 20.22 -12.26 -6.63
N GLN A 154 18.92 -12.01 -6.59
CA GLN A 154 18.38 -10.87 -5.87
C GLN A 154 18.01 -11.23 -4.44
N ILE A 155 18.29 -10.33 -3.51
CA ILE A 155 17.73 -10.35 -2.17
C ILE A 155 16.77 -9.18 -1.99
N ALA A 156 15.70 -9.42 -1.25
CA ALA A 156 14.82 -8.39 -0.76
C ALA A 156 14.98 -8.30 0.75
N LEU A 157 15.53 -7.18 1.21
CA LEU A 157 15.75 -6.92 2.62
C LEU A 157 14.98 -5.67 3.06
N GLY A 158 14.75 -5.56 4.36
CA GLY A 158 14.02 -4.43 4.91
C GLY A 158 13.93 -4.46 6.42
N LEU A 159 13.51 -3.32 6.98
CA LEU A 159 13.20 -3.13 8.39
C LEU A 159 11.74 -2.72 8.54
N VAL A 160 11.08 -3.26 9.55
CA VAL A 160 9.75 -2.84 9.99
C VAL A 160 9.85 -2.21 11.37
N VAL A 161 9.25 -1.04 11.55
CA VAL A 161 9.18 -0.32 12.83
C VAL A 161 7.74 0.10 13.10
N ALA A 162 7.19 -0.28 14.25
CA ALA A 162 5.83 0.10 14.65
C ALA A 162 5.73 1.61 14.90
N LEU A 163 4.67 2.25 14.39
CA LEU A 163 4.45 3.70 14.48
C LEU A 163 3.99 4.17 15.88
N ASN A 164 4.12 3.33 16.90
CA ASN A 164 3.92 3.66 18.31
C ASN A 164 5.24 3.81 19.08
N TYR A 165 6.37 3.99 18.38
CA TYR A 165 7.66 4.32 19.01
C TYR A 165 7.56 5.66 19.76
N HIS A 166 8.27 5.76 20.89
CA HIS A 166 8.18 6.92 21.78
C HIS A 166 9.26 7.97 21.52
N ASN A 167 10.41 7.56 20.98
CA ASN A 167 11.53 8.44 20.72
C ASN A 167 11.27 9.30 19.47
N PRO A 168 11.08 10.63 19.58
CA PRO A 168 10.80 11.49 18.43
C PRO A 168 12.01 11.66 17.50
N PHE A 169 13.21 11.27 17.92
CA PHE A 169 14.43 11.31 17.12
C PHE A 169 14.70 10.00 16.37
N LEU A 170 13.90 8.95 16.60
CA LEU A 170 14.06 7.69 15.86
C LEU A 170 13.73 7.93 14.39
N ASN A 171 14.68 7.60 13.52
CA ASN A 171 14.51 7.68 12.08
C ASN A 171 14.51 6.26 11.49
N PRO A 172 13.35 5.67 11.15
CA PRO A 172 13.29 4.28 10.68
C PRO A 172 14.15 4.01 9.43
N TYR A 173 14.45 5.04 8.63
CA TYR A 173 15.31 4.92 7.46
C TYR A 173 16.79 4.83 7.82
N GLU A 174 17.25 5.55 8.86
CA GLU A 174 18.63 5.43 9.33
C GLU A 174 18.86 4.16 10.15
N GLU A 175 17.81 3.63 10.77
CA GLU A 175 17.86 2.33 11.45
C GLU A 175 17.93 1.13 10.48
N PHE A 176 17.56 1.34 9.21
CA PHE A 176 17.61 0.31 8.15
C PHE A 176 18.95 0.33 7.41
#